data_AF-A0A2P4SF87-F1
#
_entry.id   AF-A0A2P4SF87-F1
#
_cell.length_a   1.000
_cell.length_b   1.000
_cell.length_c   1.000
_cell.angle_alpha   90.00
_cell.angle_beta   90.00
_cell.angle_gamma   90.00
#
_symmetry.space_group_name_H-M   'P 1'
#
loop_
_entity.id
_entity.type
_entity.pdbx_description
1 polymer ?
#
loop_
_entity_poly.entity_id
_entity_poly.type
_entity_poly.pdbx_seq_one_letter_code
_entity_poly.pdbx_strand_id
1 'polypeptide(L)'
;MHDNDDELFRLNRDHKEVCEMDWSDKVETYNIDYKCGRYKNQSTNIQFHPSSVKFEESASTPETWAKFSHDNIYRAERERLASINLRTLIDNILHDVSEDLRMQCAAVNEAFAKRCLELDDTKHKLEHHMKETLREIGDQEANIVALKQAIRDKEAPMRVAQMRLYDRSFRPNVELCRDAAQFRLISEVEEITESIESLKKKLQEAEQSLRNLEDTRMNLEKEIAVKTNSIFIDRQKCMAHRTRYPTVLNLAGYR
;
A
#
# COMPACT_ATOMS: atom_id res chain seq x y z
N MET A 1 -25.13 11.24 17.24
CA MET A 1 -25.70 11.05 15.89
C MET A 1 -26.77 9.96 15.95
N HIS A 2 -26.46 8.76 16.44
CA HIS A 2 -27.45 7.68 16.64
C HIS A 2 -28.67 8.09 17.49
N ASP A 3 -28.45 8.77 18.62
CA ASP A 3 -29.54 9.22 19.50
C ASP A 3 -30.49 10.25 18.85
N ASN A 4 -30.00 11.04 17.89
CA ASN A 4 -30.82 12.02 17.18
C ASN A 4 -31.68 11.38 16.09
N ASP A 5 -31.18 10.29 15.48
CA ASP A 5 -31.90 9.59 14.41
C ASP A 5 -33.09 8.82 14.99
N ASP A 6 -32.89 8.14 16.13
CA ASP A 6 -33.95 7.42 16.85
C ASP A 6 -35.04 8.38 17.38
N GLU A 7 -34.64 9.56 17.82
CA GLU A 7 -35.56 10.62 18.23
C GLU A 7 -36.41 11.12 17.06
N LEU A 8 -35.81 11.33 15.89
CA LEU A 8 -36.52 11.80 14.69
C LEU A 8 -37.53 10.76 14.17
N PHE A 9 -37.17 9.47 14.17
CA PHE A 9 -38.10 8.40 13.79
C PHE A 9 -39.31 8.32 14.73
N ARG A 10 -39.07 8.48 16.04
CA ARG A 10 -40.15 8.55 17.03
C ARG A 10 -41.06 9.74 16.77
N LEU A 11 -40.50 10.94 16.58
CA LEU A 11 -41.28 12.16 16.34
C LEU A 11 -42.14 12.06 15.07
N ASN A 12 -41.59 11.54 13.97
CA ASN A 12 -42.37 11.34 12.75
C ASN A 12 -43.54 10.37 12.94
N ARG A 13 -43.33 9.29 13.71
CA ARG A 13 -44.40 8.33 14.03
C ARG A 13 -45.47 8.98 14.90
N ASP A 14 -45.07 9.68 15.95
CA ASP A 14 -45.99 10.32 16.89
C ASP A 14 -46.84 11.39 16.17
N HIS A 15 -46.24 12.22 15.31
CA HIS A 15 -46.99 13.23 14.55
C HIS A 15 -47.90 12.63 13.47
N LYS A 16 -47.51 11.50 12.88
CA LYS A 16 -48.39 10.73 11.99
C LYS A 16 -49.62 10.22 12.74
N GLU A 17 -49.42 9.59 13.90
CA GLU A 17 -50.52 9.08 14.74
C GLU A 17 -51.49 10.20 15.13
N VAL A 18 -50.97 11.37 15.55
CA VAL A 18 -51.80 12.54 15.86
C VAL A 18 -52.64 13.01 14.67
N CYS A 19 -52.06 13.03 13.46
CA CYS A 19 -52.81 13.40 12.25
C CYS A 19 -53.87 12.35 11.87
N GLU A 20 -53.55 11.06 12.03
CA GLU A 20 -54.50 9.96 11.79
C GLU A 20 -55.67 10.00 12.76
N MET A 21 -55.42 10.33 14.03
CA MET A 21 -56.47 10.54 15.04
C MET A 21 -57.37 11.74 14.71
N ASP A 22 -56.79 12.92 14.46
CA ASP A 22 -57.58 14.12 14.11
C ASP A 22 -58.41 13.88 12.84
N TRP A 23 -57.85 13.20 11.84
CA TRP A 23 -58.59 12.78 10.65
C TRP A 23 -59.75 11.84 10.98
N SER A 24 -59.52 10.81 11.79
CA SER A 24 -60.55 9.87 12.24
C SER A 24 -61.71 10.58 12.94
N ASP A 25 -61.40 11.49 13.87
CA ASP A 25 -62.39 12.29 14.59
C ASP A 25 -63.21 13.17 13.63
N LYS A 26 -62.56 13.79 12.63
CA LYS A 26 -63.27 14.57 11.59
C LYS A 26 -64.19 13.69 10.75
N VAL A 27 -63.75 12.48 10.37
CA VAL A 27 -64.56 11.55 9.57
C VAL A 27 -65.78 11.09 10.35
N GLU A 28 -65.62 10.75 11.62
CA GLU A 28 -66.76 10.40 12.49
C GLU A 28 -67.72 11.58 12.65
N THR A 29 -67.20 12.78 12.92
CA THR A 29 -67.99 14.01 13.01
C THR A 29 -68.76 14.29 11.71
N TYR A 30 -68.11 14.16 10.55
CA TYR A 30 -68.76 14.33 9.25
C TYR A 30 -69.91 13.35 9.05
N ASN A 31 -69.75 12.08 9.45
CA ASN A 31 -70.81 11.08 9.32
C ASN A 31 -72.01 11.41 10.22
N ILE A 32 -71.76 11.94 11.42
CA ILE A 32 -72.80 12.43 12.34
C ILE A 32 -73.54 13.61 11.68
N ASP A 33 -72.81 14.63 11.21
CA ASP A 33 -73.39 15.83 10.59
C ASP A 33 -74.16 15.49 9.31
N TYR A 34 -73.63 14.58 8.49
CA TYR A 34 -74.28 14.08 7.29
C TYR A 34 -75.61 13.39 7.62
N LYS A 35 -75.64 12.57 8.67
CA LYS A 35 -76.88 11.95 9.16
C LYS A 35 -77.85 13.01 9.69
N CYS A 36 -77.35 13.97 10.46
CA CYS A 36 -78.15 15.07 11.04
C CYS A 36 -78.83 15.92 9.96
N GLY A 37 -78.10 16.26 8.89
CA GLY A 37 -78.63 17.03 7.75
C GLY A 37 -79.75 16.32 6.96
N ARG A 38 -80.00 15.02 7.21
CA ARG A 38 -81.04 14.23 6.53
C ARG A 38 -82.31 14.06 7.35
N TYR A 39 -82.35 14.52 8.61
CA TYR A 39 -83.57 14.48 9.41
C TYR A 39 -84.66 15.38 8.80
N LYS A 40 -85.90 14.89 8.81
CA LYS A 40 -87.11 15.60 8.39
C LYS A 40 -88.17 15.45 9.48
N ASN A 41 -89.20 16.30 9.46
CA ASN A 41 -90.28 16.25 10.47
C ASN A 41 -90.98 14.88 10.56
N GLN A 42 -90.92 14.07 9.51
CA GLN A 42 -91.54 12.74 9.42
C GLN A 42 -90.54 11.59 9.67
N SER A 43 -89.29 11.89 10.02
CA SER A 43 -88.27 10.88 10.31
C SER A 43 -88.69 10.04 11.53
N THR A 44 -88.62 8.71 11.42
CA THR A 44 -89.07 7.78 12.47
C THR A 44 -88.04 7.57 13.59
N ASN A 45 -86.84 8.12 13.44
CA ASN A 45 -85.69 7.96 14.32
C ASN A 45 -85.31 9.25 15.08
N ILE A 46 -86.28 10.13 15.34
CA ILE A 46 -86.13 11.36 16.14
C ILE A 46 -86.82 11.20 17.50
N GLN A 47 -86.18 11.66 18.57
CA GLN A 47 -86.69 11.58 19.96
C GLN A 47 -86.39 12.88 20.71
N PHE A 48 -87.13 13.17 21.78
CA PHE A 48 -86.85 14.33 22.63
C PHE A 48 -85.61 14.07 23.50
N HIS A 49 -84.63 14.97 23.43
CA HIS A 49 -83.44 14.98 24.29
C HIS A 49 -83.33 16.33 25.05
N PRO A 50 -84.10 16.52 26.14
CA PRO A 50 -84.18 17.81 26.85
C PRO A 50 -82.85 18.32 27.41
N SER A 51 -81.92 17.41 27.72
CA SER A 51 -80.59 17.73 28.25
C SER A 51 -79.63 18.28 27.19
N SER A 52 -79.91 18.11 25.89
CA SER A 52 -79.03 18.50 24.78
C SER A 52 -79.07 19.99 24.43
N VAL A 53 -79.91 20.78 25.10
CA VAL A 53 -80.10 22.22 24.84
C VAL A 53 -79.04 23.07 25.58
N LYS A 54 -78.15 22.46 26.35
CA LYS A 54 -77.09 23.15 27.09
C LYS A 54 -75.80 23.20 26.25
N PHE A 55 -75.09 24.33 26.33
CA PHE A 55 -73.72 24.42 25.81
C PHE A 55 -72.78 23.69 26.76
N GLU A 56 -71.92 22.83 26.20
CA GLU A 56 -70.82 22.22 26.94
C GLU A 56 -69.72 23.27 27.13
N GLU A 57 -69.31 23.54 28.38
CA GLU A 57 -68.28 24.54 28.69
C GLU A 57 -66.89 24.19 28.11
N SER A 58 -66.67 22.91 27.80
CA SER A 58 -65.44 22.39 27.18
C SER A 58 -65.48 22.35 25.64
N ALA A 59 -66.56 22.82 25.00
CA ALA A 59 -66.69 22.77 23.54
C ALA A 59 -65.70 23.70 22.83
N SER A 60 -65.14 23.23 21.72
CA SER A 60 -64.31 24.03 20.83
C SER A 60 -65.15 25.04 20.04
N THR A 61 -64.54 26.18 19.67
CA THR A 61 -65.10 27.11 18.67
C THR A 61 -64.61 26.71 17.27
N PRO A 62 -65.25 27.18 16.18
CA PRO A 62 -64.75 26.96 14.82
C PRO A 62 -63.28 27.36 14.65
N GLU A 63 -62.86 28.46 15.30
CA GLU A 63 -61.49 28.96 15.25
C GLU A 63 -60.53 28.02 15.98
N THR A 64 -60.88 27.53 17.18
CA THR A 64 -59.99 26.62 17.92
C THR A 64 -59.96 25.22 17.30
N TRP A 65 -61.05 24.77 16.69
CA TRP A 65 -61.11 23.53 15.90
C TRP A 65 -60.23 23.60 14.65
N ALA A 66 -60.33 24.69 13.87
CA ALA A 66 -59.51 24.88 12.67
C ALA A 66 -58.03 25.02 13.03
N LYS A 67 -57.74 25.75 14.12
CA LYS A 67 -56.38 25.91 14.65
C LYS A 67 -55.79 24.58 15.10
N PHE A 68 -56.56 23.71 15.75
CA PHE A 68 -56.07 22.40 16.20
C PHE A 68 -55.54 21.56 15.03
N SER A 69 -56.34 21.43 13.96
CA SER A 69 -55.92 20.70 12.76
C SER A 69 -54.76 21.40 12.03
N HIS A 70 -54.78 22.73 11.98
CA HIS A 70 -53.68 23.50 11.41
C HIS A 70 -52.35 23.27 12.16
N ASP A 71 -52.36 23.33 13.49
CA ASP A 71 -51.19 23.12 14.33
C ASP A 71 -50.65 21.69 14.19
N ASN A 72 -51.53 20.69 14.09
CA ASN A 72 -51.14 19.29 13.86
C ASN A 72 -50.44 19.11 12.51
N ILE A 73 -51.05 19.63 11.43
CA ILE A 73 -50.47 19.59 10.08
C ILE A 73 -49.13 20.32 10.04
N TYR A 74 -49.06 21.52 10.64
CA TYR A 74 -47.84 22.31 10.67
C TYR A 74 -46.69 21.58 11.38
N ARG A 75 -46.95 20.92 12.52
CA ARG A 75 -45.94 20.13 13.24
C ARG A 75 -45.49 18.92 12.43
N ALA A 76 -46.43 18.17 11.83
CA ALA A 76 -46.11 17.04 10.98
C ALA A 76 -45.26 17.44 9.76
N GLU A 77 -45.58 18.57 9.12
CA GLU A 77 -44.82 19.09 7.99
C GLU A 77 -43.39 19.48 8.38
N ARG A 78 -43.21 20.10 9.56
CA ARG A 78 -41.88 20.43 10.08
C ARG A 78 -41.01 19.19 10.27
N GLU A 79 -41.54 18.13 10.88
CA GLU A 79 -40.79 16.88 11.08
C GLU A 79 -40.51 16.15 9.76
N ARG A 80 -41.47 16.20 8.82
CA ARG A 80 -41.28 15.67 7.46
C ARG A 80 -40.13 16.37 6.74
N LEU A 81 -40.08 17.71 6.80
CA LEU A 81 -39.01 18.51 6.20
C LEU A 81 -37.66 18.25 6.89
N ALA A 82 -37.64 18.17 8.22
CA ALA A 82 -36.43 17.81 8.97
C ALA A 82 -35.87 16.45 8.52
N SER A 83 -36.75 15.46 8.31
CA SER A 83 -36.39 14.13 7.83
C SER A 83 -35.88 14.09 6.40
N ILE A 84 -36.45 14.92 5.52
CA ILE A 84 -35.95 15.07 4.14
C ILE A 84 -34.55 15.67 4.17
N ASN A 85 -34.36 16.76 4.92
CA ASN A 85 -33.06 17.42 5.01
C ASN A 85 -31.98 16.49 5.58
N LEU A 86 -32.31 15.70 6.60
CA LEU A 86 -31.39 14.72 7.17
C LEU A 86 -31.02 13.64 6.15
N ARG A 87 -32.00 13.07 5.43
CA ARG A 87 -31.72 12.07 4.38
C ARG A 87 -30.85 12.63 3.27
N THR A 88 -31.14 13.83 2.78
CA THR A 88 -30.30 14.51 1.79
C THR A 88 -28.87 14.74 2.30
N LEU A 89 -28.71 15.13 3.57
CA LEU A 89 -27.39 15.30 4.17
C LEU A 89 -26.63 13.97 4.26
N ILE A 90 -27.29 12.90 4.67
CA ILE A 90 -26.71 11.55 4.74
C ILE A 90 -26.28 11.09 3.34
N ASP A 91 -27.13 11.25 2.33
CA ASP A 91 -26.82 10.86 0.95
C ASP A 91 -25.60 11.62 0.42
N ASN A 92 -25.51 12.92 0.68
CA ASN A 92 -24.33 13.73 0.31
C ASN A 92 -23.07 13.25 1.01
N ILE A 93 -23.12 13.01 2.34
CA ILE A 93 -21.97 12.51 3.09
C ILE A 93 -21.52 11.14 2.58
N LEU A 94 -22.46 10.23 2.31
CA LEU A 94 -22.14 8.91 1.76
C LEU A 94 -21.49 9.02 0.39
N HIS A 95 -21.95 9.93 -0.45
CA HIS A 95 -21.35 10.20 -1.75
C HIS A 95 -19.92 10.76 -1.63
N ASP A 96 -19.75 11.83 -0.84
CA ASP A 96 -18.45 12.49 -0.63
C ASP A 96 -17.42 11.51 -0.05
N VAL A 97 -17.79 10.75 0.98
CA VAL A 97 -16.91 9.72 1.57
C VAL A 97 -16.56 8.62 0.57
N SER A 98 -17.50 8.24 -0.29
CA SER A 98 -17.26 7.20 -1.31
C SER A 98 -16.31 7.67 -2.41
N GLU A 99 -16.43 8.92 -2.84
CA GLU A 99 -15.49 9.57 -3.76
C GLU A 99 -14.10 9.70 -3.12
N ASP A 100 -14.02 10.17 -1.87
CA ASP A 100 -12.77 10.27 -1.12
C ASP A 100 -12.05 8.92 -1.00
N LEU A 101 -12.77 7.87 -0.64
CA LEU A 101 -12.23 6.50 -0.57
C LEU A 101 -11.71 6.03 -1.94
N ARG A 102 -12.38 6.42 -3.02
CA ARG A 102 -11.96 6.09 -4.39
C ARG A 102 -10.73 6.88 -4.83
N MET A 103 -10.65 8.16 -4.51
CA MET A 103 -9.46 8.98 -4.73
C MET A 103 -8.25 8.41 -3.95
N GLN A 104 -8.44 8.03 -2.70
CA GLN A 104 -7.40 7.37 -1.91
C GLN A 104 -6.97 6.03 -2.52
N CYS A 105 -7.93 5.25 -3.03
CA CYS A 105 -7.61 4.00 -3.73
C CYS A 105 -6.75 4.24 -4.98
N ALA A 106 -7.08 5.26 -5.77
CA ALA A 106 -6.31 5.66 -6.95
C ALA A 106 -4.90 6.14 -6.58
N ALA A 107 -4.77 7.00 -5.57
CA ALA A 107 -3.48 7.50 -5.08
C ALA A 107 -2.56 6.35 -4.62
N VAL A 108 -3.11 5.38 -3.88
CA VAL A 108 -2.32 4.20 -3.45
C VAL A 108 -1.95 3.31 -4.64
N ASN A 109 -2.83 3.16 -5.64
CA ASN A 109 -2.50 2.41 -6.87
C ASN A 109 -1.35 3.07 -7.64
N GLU A 110 -1.36 4.39 -7.75
CA GLU A 110 -0.29 5.17 -8.37
C GLU A 110 1.03 5.03 -7.59
N ALA A 111 0.98 5.11 -6.26
CA ALA A 111 2.14 4.88 -5.40
C ALA A 111 2.74 3.47 -5.59
N PHE A 112 1.90 2.43 -5.67
CA PHE A 112 2.34 1.07 -5.99
C PHE A 112 2.98 0.98 -7.37
N ALA A 113 2.38 1.60 -8.39
CA ALA A 113 2.92 1.61 -9.75
C ALA A 113 4.31 2.27 -9.80
N LYS A 114 4.44 3.44 -9.17
CA LYS A 114 5.72 4.17 -9.04
C LYS A 114 6.76 3.31 -8.32
N ARG A 115 6.43 2.74 -7.16
CA ARG A 115 7.34 1.86 -6.41
C ARG A 115 7.78 0.65 -7.22
N CYS A 116 6.88 0.03 -8.00
CA CYS A 116 7.24 -1.08 -8.87
C CYS A 116 8.24 -0.66 -9.95
N LEU A 117 8.07 0.53 -10.55
CA LEU A 117 9.02 1.07 -11.53
C LEU A 117 10.39 1.33 -10.91
N GLU A 118 10.43 1.94 -9.72
CA GLU A 118 11.68 2.20 -8.99
C GLU A 118 12.41 0.90 -8.60
N LEU A 119 11.66 -0.12 -8.16
CA LEU A 119 12.20 -1.44 -7.84
C LEU A 119 12.74 -2.16 -9.07
N ASP A 120 12.04 -2.09 -10.20
CA ASP A 120 12.52 -2.65 -11.46
C ASP A 120 13.80 -1.95 -11.91
N ASP A 121 13.85 -0.61 -11.94
CA ASP A 121 15.07 0.14 -12.31
C ASP A 121 16.25 -0.23 -11.40
N THR A 122 16.01 -0.29 -10.08
CA THR A 122 17.03 -0.72 -9.12
C THR A 122 17.50 -2.14 -9.39
N LYS A 123 16.57 -3.06 -9.68
CA LYS A 123 16.89 -4.45 -10.02
C LYS A 123 17.75 -4.53 -11.29
N HIS A 124 17.40 -3.80 -12.34
CA HIS A 124 18.17 -3.77 -13.59
C HIS A 124 19.59 -3.26 -13.35
N LYS A 125 19.76 -2.21 -12.52
CA LYS A 125 21.09 -1.70 -12.13
C LYS A 125 21.91 -2.75 -11.37
N LEU A 126 21.28 -3.49 -10.44
CA LEU A 126 21.94 -4.57 -9.71
C LEU A 126 22.34 -5.73 -10.64
N GLU A 127 21.47 -6.14 -11.56
CA GLU A 127 21.76 -7.18 -12.56
C GLU A 127 22.88 -6.76 -13.52
N HIS A 128 22.92 -5.47 -13.89
CA HIS A 128 24.03 -4.93 -14.67
C HIS A 128 25.34 -4.98 -13.88
N HIS A 129 25.35 -4.51 -12.63
CA HIS A 129 26.52 -4.56 -11.78
C HIS A 129 27.01 -6.00 -11.57
N MET A 130 26.08 -6.95 -11.37
CA MET A 130 26.39 -8.38 -11.30
C MET A 130 27.18 -8.85 -12.52
N LYS A 131 26.72 -8.47 -13.72
CA LYS A 131 27.38 -8.86 -14.97
C LYS A 131 28.80 -8.32 -15.06
N GLU A 132 29.01 -7.06 -14.64
CA GLU A 132 30.34 -6.46 -14.61
C GLU A 132 31.24 -7.15 -13.57
N THR A 133 30.73 -7.42 -12.36
CA THR A 133 31.47 -8.17 -11.33
C THR A 133 31.86 -9.57 -11.80
N LEU A 134 30.97 -10.27 -12.52
CA LEU A 134 31.28 -11.59 -13.10
C LEU A 134 32.39 -11.52 -14.16
N ARG A 135 32.41 -10.44 -14.97
CA ARG A 135 33.51 -10.20 -15.91
C ARG A 135 34.83 -9.98 -15.17
N GLU A 136 34.82 -9.11 -14.15
CA GLU A 136 36.00 -8.81 -13.33
C GLU A 136 36.54 -10.07 -12.61
N ILE A 137 35.66 -10.95 -12.13
CA ILE A 137 36.04 -12.25 -11.57
C ILE A 137 36.81 -13.07 -12.61
N GLY A 138 36.27 -13.21 -13.83
CA GLY A 138 36.93 -13.97 -14.89
C GLY A 138 38.29 -13.38 -15.30
N ASP A 139 38.37 -12.05 -15.41
CA ASP A 139 39.63 -11.36 -15.70
C ASP A 139 40.67 -11.60 -14.59
N GLN A 140 40.22 -11.60 -13.33
CA GLN A 140 41.09 -11.81 -12.18
C GLN A 140 41.56 -13.26 -12.03
N GLU A 141 40.70 -14.23 -12.32
CA GLU A 141 41.06 -15.65 -12.41
C GLU A 141 42.15 -15.87 -13.48
N ALA A 142 41.98 -15.28 -14.66
CA ALA A 142 42.97 -15.33 -15.73
C ALA A 142 44.31 -14.68 -15.31
N ASN A 143 44.26 -13.54 -14.63
CA ASN A 143 45.44 -12.87 -14.08
C ASN A 143 46.18 -13.73 -13.04
N ILE A 144 45.44 -14.39 -12.13
CA ILE A 144 46.02 -15.33 -11.15
C ILE A 144 46.74 -16.48 -11.85
N VAL A 145 46.15 -17.06 -12.90
CA VAL A 145 46.79 -18.12 -13.70
C VAL A 145 48.07 -17.60 -14.36
N ALA A 146 48.04 -16.41 -14.95
CA ALA A 146 49.20 -15.80 -15.58
C ALA A 146 50.32 -15.50 -14.57
N LEU A 147 50.01 -14.99 -13.38
CA LEU A 147 50.98 -14.74 -12.30
C LEU A 147 51.62 -16.05 -11.81
N LYS A 148 50.82 -17.11 -11.63
CA LYS A 148 51.32 -18.45 -11.28
C LYS A 148 52.25 -18.99 -12.36
N GLN A 149 51.94 -18.78 -13.64
CA GLN A 149 52.82 -19.17 -14.73
C GLN A 149 54.13 -18.36 -14.73
N ALA A 150 54.07 -17.04 -14.58
CA ALA A 150 55.25 -16.18 -14.55
C ALA A 150 56.22 -16.54 -13.41
N ILE A 151 55.70 -16.94 -12.24
CA ILE A 151 56.52 -17.45 -11.13
C ILE A 151 57.23 -18.75 -11.53
N ARG A 152 56.51 -19.71 -12.14
CA ARG A 152 57.08 -20.98 -12.61
C ARG A 152 58.16 -20.77 -13.67
N ASP A 153 57.95 -19.83 -14.59
CA ASP A 153 58.90 -19.54 -15.66
C ASP A 153 60.25 -19.00 -15.13
N LYS A 154 60.27 -18.44 -13.92
CA LYS A 154 61.50 -17.99 -13.23
C LYS A 154 62.28 -19.13 -12.55
N GLU A 155 61.67 -20.29 -12.33
CA GLU A 155 62.33 -21.43 -11.65
C GLU A 155 63.46 -22.05 -12.47
N ALA A 156 63.28 -22.14 -13.79
CA ALA A 156 64.31 -22.67 -14.69
C ALA A 156 65.59 -21.81 -14.72
N PRO A 157 65.54 -20.49 -14.99
CA PRO A 157 66.74 -19.66 -14.96
C PRO A 157 67.37 -19.58 -13.56
N MET A 158 66.55 -19.54 -12.48
CA MET A 158 67.06 -19.61 -11.11
C MET A 158 67.92 -20.86 -10.88
N ARG A 159 67.41 -22.04 -11.27
CA ARG A 159 68.15 -23.32 -11.14
C ARG A 159 69.46 -23.31 -11.92
N VAL A 160 69.46 -22.74 -13.14
CA VAL A 160 70.68 -22.65 -13.96
C VAL A 160 71.73 -21.77 -13.28
N ALA A 161 71.34 -20.59 -12.79
CA ALA A 161 72.27 -19.67 -12.13
C ALA A 161 72.84 -20.27 -10.83
N GLN A 162 71.97 -20.88 -10.00
CA GLN A 162 72.37 -21.55 -8.76
C GLN A 162 73.27 -22.77 -9.00
N MET A 163 72.96 -23.61 -10.00
CA MET A 163 73.80 -24.76 -10.35
C MET A 163 75.18 -24.33 -10.84
N ARG A 164 75.26 -23.28 -11.67
CA ARG A 164 76.54 -22.69 -12.09
C ARG A 164 77.35 -22.17 -10.91
N LEU A 165 76.72 -21.52 -9.93
CA LEU A 165 77.40 -21.08 -8.70
C LEU A 165 77.89 -22.25 -7.86
N TYR A 166 77.07 -23.31 -7.74
CA TYR A 166 77.42 -24.54 -7.03
C TYR A 166 78.64 -25.21 -7.66
N ASP A 167 78.64 -25.47 -8.97
CA ASP A 167 79.77 -26.09 -9.66
C ASP A 167 81.05 -25.25 -9.53
N ARG A 168 80.93 -23.92 -9.59
CA ARG A 168 82.06 -23.00 -9.42
C ARG A 168 82.63 -22.98 -8.00
N SER A 169 81.87 -23.45 -7.00
CA SER A 169 82.35 -23.56 -5.61
C SER A 169 83.40 -24.65 -5.41
N PHE A 170 83.54 -25.58 -6.36
CA PHE A 170 84.52 -26.67 -6.33
C PHE A 170 85.86 -26.35 -7.00
N ARG A 171 86.07 -25.11 -7.48
CA ARG A 171 87.34 -24.71 -8.10
C ARG A 171 88.49 -24.84 -7.07
N PRO A 172 89.62 -25.48 -7.42
CA PRO A 172 90.67 -25.76 -6.45
C PRO A 172 91.60 -24.55 -6.20
N ASN A 173 92.03 -24.36 -4.96
CA ASN A 173 93.09 -23.42 -4.57
C ASN A 173 92.86 -21.99 -5.08
N VAL A 174 93.83 -21.43 -5.81
CA VAL A 174 93.80 -20.06 -6.36
C VAL A 174 92.72 -19.88 -7.45
N GLU A 175 92.26 -20.98 -8.06
CA GLU A 175 91.20 -20.95 -9.07
C GLU A 175 89.81 -20.69 -8.47
N LEU A 176 89.65 -20.75 -7.14
CA LEU A 176 88.44 -20.29 -6.42
C LEU A 176 88.38 -18.75 -6.40
N CYS A 177 88.47 -18.16 -7.59
CA CYS A 177 88.51 -16.74 -7.83
C CYS A 177 87.08 -16.17 -7.93
N ARG A 178 86.87 -15.02 -7.29
CA ARG A 178 85.66 -14.21 -7.42
C ARG A 178 85.78 -13.33 -8.67
N ASP A 179 85.78 -13.98 -9.83
CA ASP A 179 85.86 -13.29 -11.12
C ASP A 179 84.54 -12.57 -11.47
N ALA A 180 84.54 -11.82 -12.57
CA ALA A 180 83.37 -11.08 -13.02
C ALA A 180 82.13 -11.98 -13.26
N ALA A 181 82.31 -13.21 -13.74
CA ALA A 181 81.21 -14.14 -13.96
C ALA A 181 80.62 -14.64 -12.63
N GLN A 182 81.44 -14.82 -11.60
CA GLN A 182 80.95 -15.14 -10.24
C GLN A 182 80.01 -14.05 -9.72
N PHE A 183 80.43 -12.78 -9.80
CA PHE A 183 79.60 -11.66 -9.33
C PHE A 183 78.31 -11.51 -10.15
N ARG A 184 78.37 -11.69 -11.46
CA ARG A 184 77.19 -11.60 -12.33
C ARG A 184 76.16 -12.69 -12.05
N LEU A 185 76.59 -13.92 -11.77
CA LEU A 185 75.69 -15.02 -11.38
C LEU A 185 75.03 -14.77 -10.01
N ILE A 186 75.75 -14.20 -9.05
CA ILE A 186 75.17 -13.82 -7.75
C ILE A 186 74.09 -12.74 -7.95
N SER A 187 74.41 -11.68 -8.69
CA SER A 187 73.45 -10.62 -9.05
C SER A 187 72.22 -11.18 -9.77
N GLU A 188 72.40 -12.12 -10.71
CA GLU A 188 71.30 -12.76 -11.42
C GLU A 188 70.38 -13.54 -10.47
N VAL A 189 70.93 -14.27 -9.50
CA VAL A 189 70.14 -14.98 -8.48
C VAL A 189 69.37 -13.99 -7.59
N GLU A 190 70.01 -12.90 -7.16
CA GLU A 190 69.38 -11.84 -6.36
C GLU A 190 68.21 -11.19 -7.14
N GLU A 191 68.44 -10.77 -8.38
CA GLU A 191 67.41 -10.17 -9.25
C GLU A 191 66.23 -11.12 -9.52
N ILE A 192 66.49 -12.40 -9.78
CA ILE A 192 65.41 -13.38 -9.98
C ILE A 192 64.64 -13.60 -8.67
N THR A 193 65.31 -13.60 -7.52
CA THR A 193 64.67 -13.76 -6.20
C THR A 193 63.73 -12.60 -5.92
N GLU A 194 64.19 -11.36 -6.08
CA GLU A 194 63.37 -10.16 -5.93
C GLU A 194 62.18 -10.16 -6.90
N SER A 195 62.40 -10.57 -8.15
CA SER A 195 61.32 -10.69 -9.15
C SER A 195 60.27 -11.72 -8.73
N ILE A 196 60.66 -12.88 -8.18
CA ILE A 196 59.73 -13.90 -7.69
C ILE A 196 58.94 -13.39 -6.49
N GLU A 197 59.60 -12.72 -5.54
CA GLU A 197 58.93 -12.14 -4.36
C GLU A 197 57.90 -11.08 -4.75
N SER A 198 58.24 -10.20 -5.70
CA SER A 198 57.31 -9.21 -6.26
C SER A 198 56.10 -9.87 -6.93
N LEU A 199 56.31 -10.93 -7.72
CA LEU A 199 55.23 -11.68 -8.37
C LEU A 199 54.34 -12.40 -7.35
N LYS A 200 54.92 -13.00 -6.30
CA LYS A 200 54.18 -13.63 -5.21
C LYS A 200 53.31 -12.63 -4.45
N LYS A 201 53.82 -11.44 -4.18
CA LYS A 201 53.03 -10.36 -3.56
C LYS A 201 51.83 -9.98 -4.42
N LYS A 202 52.05 -9.75 -5.73
CA LYS A 202 50.96 -9.46 -6.67
C LYS A 202 49.94 -10.60 -6.76
N LEU A 203 50.40 -11.85 -6.71
CA LEU A 203 49.52 -13.01 -6.69
C LEU A 203 48.62 -13.02 -5.45
N GLN A 204 49.18 -12.74 -4.27
CA GLN A 204 48.40 -12.66 -3.03
C GLN A 204 47.38 -11.52 -3.07
N GLU A 205 47.77 -10.34 -3.56
CA GLU A 205 46.85 -9.21 -3.78
C GLU A 205 45.74 -9.60 -4.76
N ALA A 206 46.08 -10.33 -5.82
CA ALA A 206 45.14 -10.76 -6.82
C ALA A 206 44.11 -11.77 -6.27
N GLU A 207 44.58 -12.76 -5.51
CA GLU A 207 43.74 -13.76 -4.83
C GLU A 207 42.83 -13.11 -3.78
N GLN A 208 43.30 -12.09 -3.05
CA GLN A 208 42.47 -11.35 -2.12
C GLN A 208 41.39 -10.53 -2.84
N SER A 209 41.75 -9.88 -3.95
CA SER A 209 40.78 -9.14 -4.77
C SER A 209 39.70 -10.07 -5.33
N LEU A 210 40.06 -11.27 -5.76
CA LEU A 210 39.09 -12.28 -6.23
C LEU A 210 38.07 -12.63 -5.14
N ARG A 211 38.51 -12.89 -3.91
CA ARG A 211 37.62 -13.18 -2.78
C ARG A 211 36.63 -12.04 -2.52
N ASN A 212 37.11 -10.80 -2.55
CA ASN A 212 36.26 -9.62 -2.36
C ASN A 212 35.19 -9.49 -3.47
N LEU A 213 35.56 -9.83 -4.71
CA LEU A 213 34.62 -9.85 -5.83
C LEU A 213 33.57 -10.97 -5.68
N GLU A 214 33.97 -12.15 -5.19
CA GLU A 214 33.04 -13.24 -4.91
C GLU A 214 32.04 -12.88 -3.80
N ASP A 215 32.49 -12.24 -2.72
CA ASP A 215 31.61 -11.72 -1.67
C ASP A 215 30.63 -10.68 -2.22
N THR A 216 31.12 -9.78 -3.09
CA THR A 216 30.29 -8.77 -3.76
C THR A 216 29.23 -9.43 -4.65
N ARG A 217 29.60 -10.45 -5.42
CA ARG A 217 28.68 -11.25 -6.23
C ARG A 217 27.57 -11.86 -5.37
N MET A 218 27.92 -12.54 -4.27
CA MET A 218 26.92 -13.14 -3.38
C MET A 218 25.93 -12.11 -2.80
N ASN A 219 26.43 -10.93 -2.42
CA ASN A 219 25.57 -9.85 -1.93
C ASN A 219 24.64 -9.30 -3.02
N LEU A 220 25.14 -9.13 -4.25
CA LEU A 220 24.32 -8.70 -5.38
C LEU A 220 23.22 -9.74 -5.71
N GLU A 221 23.53 -11.04 -5.69
CA GLU A 221 22.55 -12.11 -5.93
C GLU A 221 21.40 -12.05 -4.91
N LYS A 222 21.76 -11.87 -3.64
CA LYS A 222 20.81 -11.72 -2.55
C LYS A 222 19.91 -10.49 -2.75
N GLU A 223 20.49 -9.33 -3.07
CA GLU A 223 19.73 -8.11 -3.29
C GLU A 223 18.78 -8.24 -4.49
N ILE A 224 19.23 -8.82 -5.60
CA ILE A 224 18.39 -9.09 -6.78
C ILE A 224 17.21 -10.00 -6.42
N ALA A 225 17.45 -11.05 -5.62
CA ALA A 225 16.39 -11.94 -5.14
C ALA A 225 15.36 -11.19 -4.27
N VAL A 226 15.82 -10.32 -3.36
CA VAL A 226 14.95 -9.48 -2.53
C VAL A 226 14.10 -8.53 -3.37
N LYS A 227 14.70 -7.84 -4.36
CA LYS A 227 13.96 -6.94 -5.26
C LYS A 227 12.94 -7.71 -6.09
N THR A 228 13.33 -8.86 -6.64
CA THR A 228 12.43 -9.75 -7.39
C THR A 228 11.22 -10.19 -6.56
N ASN A 229 11.45 -10.61 -5.30
CA ASN A 229 10.37 -11.00 -4.40
C ASN A 229 9.45 -9.82 -4.03
N SER A 230 10.03 -8.63 -3.81
CA SER A 230 9.27 -7.42 -3.49
C SER A 230 8.35 -7.01 -4.65
N ILE A 231 8.88 -7.02 -5.89
CA ILE A 231 8.10 -6.78 -7.11
C ILE A 231 6.97 -7.80 -7.26
N PHE A 232 7.25 -9.08 -6.99
CA PHE A 232 6.24 -10.14 -7.03
C PHE A 232 5.12 -9.88 -6.02
N ILE A 233 5.45 -9.55 -4.76
CA ILE A 233 4.46 -9.25 -3.73
C ILE A 233 3.61 -8.06 -4.15
N ASP A 234 4.23 -6.95 -4.52
CA ASP A 234 3.52 -5.72 -4.86
C ASP A 234 2.59 -5.93 -6.08
N ARG A 235 3.08 -6.54 -7.16
CA ARG A 235 2.30 -6.75 -8.40
C ARG A 235 1.27 -7.88 -8.29
N GLN A 236 1.70 -9.05 -7.82
CA GLN A 236 0.90 -10.28 -7.92
C GLN A 236 0.04 -10.54 -6.68
N LYS A 237 0.37 -9.95 -5.52
CA LYS A 237 -0.41 -10.11 -4.30
C LYS A 237 -1.21 -8.85 -4.00
N CYS A 238 -0.52 -7.73 -3.79
CA CYS A 238 -1.16 -6.48 -3.37
C CYS A 238 -2.04 -5.90 -4.48
N MET A 239 -1.47 -5.59 -5.64
CA MET A 239 -2.21 -4.96 -6.74
C MET A 239 -3.32 -5.86 -7.29
N ALA A 240 -3.08 -7.18 -7.36
CA ALA A 240 -4.12 -8.14 -7.74
C ALA A 240 -5.35 -8.07 -6.83
N HIS A 241 -5.17 -7.96 -5.51
CA HIS A 241 -6.29 -7.80 -4.58
C HIS A 241 -7.03 -6.47 -4.78
N ARG A 242 -6.27 -5.40 -5.03
CA ARG A 242 -6.81 -4.04 -5.21
C ARG A 242 -7.65 -3.86 -6.48
N THR A 243 -7.51 -4.73 -7.48
CA THR A 243 -8.41 -4.74 -8.66
C THR A 243 -9.88 -4.94 -8.30
N ARG A 244 -10.17 -5.52 -7.11
CA ARG A 244 -11.52 -5.79 -6.62
C ARG A 244 -12.11 -4.65 -5.78
N TYR A 245 -11.47 -3.48 -5.77
CA TYR A 245 -11.93 -2.37 -4.94
C TYR A 245 -13.34 -1.90 -5.38
N PRO A 246 -14.31 -1.73 -4.46
CA PRO A 246 -15.71 -1.45 -4.80
C PRO A 246 -15.90 -0.10 -5.51
N THR A 247 -16.90 0.02 -6.38
CA THR A 247 -17.27 1.29 -7.05
C THR A 247 -17.83 2.31 -6.07
N VAL A 248 -17.86 3.59 -6.46
CA VAL A 248 -18.47 4.66 -5.65
C VAL A 248 -19.91 4.29 -5.25
N LEU A 249 -20.69 3.77 -6.20
CA LEU A 249 -22.07 3.33 -5.94
C LEU A 249 -22.13 2.25 -4.84
N ASN A 250 -21.27 1.22 -4.94
CA ASN A 250 -21.22 0.15 -3.93
C ASN A 250 -20.76 0.67 -2.56
N LEU A 251 -19.85 1.63 -2.52
CA LEU A 251 -19.36 2.26 -1.28
C LEU A 251 -20.43 3.15 -0.64
N ALA A 252 -21.23 3.84 -1.45
CA ALA A 252 -22.35 4.66 -0.99
C ALA A 252 -23.59 3.83 -0.58
N GLY A 253 -23.50 2.49 -0.67
CA GLY A 253 -24.55 1.57 -0.23
C GLY A 253 -25.60 1.24 -1.29
N TYR A 254 -25.43 1.73 -2.52
CA TYR A 254 -26.28 1.35 -3.64
C TYR A 254 -25.84 -0.01 -4.19
N ARG A 255 -26.79 -0.94 -4.33
CA ARG A 255 -26.57 -2.27 -4.93
C ARG A 255 -27.22 -2.37 -6.29
#